data_AF-A0A2D8TDA1-F1
#
_entry.id   AF-A0A2D8TDA1-F1
#
_cell.length_a   1.000
_cell.length_b   1.000
_cell.length_c   1.000
_cell.angle_alpha   90.00
_cell.angle_beta   90.00
_cell.angle_gamma   90.00
#
_symmetry.space_group_name_H-M   'P 1'
#
loop_
_entity.id
_entity.type
_entity.pdbx_description
1 polymer ?
#
loop_
_entity_poly.entity_id
_entity_poly.type
_entity_poly.pdbx_seq_one_letter_code
_entity_poly.pdbx_strand_id
1 'polypeptide(L)'
;MNAPADRTAIRNAEANITIVDAARMVIAERGLAGMSMRTVAEQADMSVGSISYRIGDRAALVAAVIDREMALADVAAQKFLARLDGIEPVMAGLLPDLVGAWLDLLAGEQRISAIVTCELALFASRMPETVPDVPRLLDRSAAMWRTMLQASPDGDRLADAIHAYCLDERPFSIALGDMADYRLLRQSTIRALLRNPGEAPAPAASQWHMALVDRLAGPSAEALYAADIIPQGAKAALADHIADLIIADGVGALSHRAVAQASGMAASSVAHHFPTHRDIVFGGVEAIYRRMRVDIRASNGTAPGSGTIIQLTHESALLANRNPAFLPFAIDMRRRRAENVHMQVAQWIGVPVDSDRARVQAIVIALIGHGLEILVRGALAEPFVDMSRYFSGYEHSS
;
A
#
# COMPACT_ATOMS: atom_id res chain seq x y z
N MET A 1 4.47 -33.53 38.85
CA MET A 1 3.03 -33.24 38.87
C MET A 1 2.82 -31.83 38.31
N ASN A 2 2.65 -31.68 36.99
CA ASN A 2 2.25 -30.40 36.39
C ASN A 2 0.72 -30.29 36.46
N ALA A 3 0.23 -29.24 37.10
CA ALA A 3 -1.13 -29.08 37.61
C ALA A 3 -2.18 -28.77 36.51
N PRO A 4 -3.46 -29.10 36.71
CA PRO A 4 -4.56 -28.85 35.78
C PRO A 4 -4.78 -27.37 35.37
N ALA A 5 -4.26 -26.40 36.15
CA ALA A 5 -4.33 -24.98 35.81
C ALA A 5 -3.51 -24.62 34.55
N ASP A 6 -2.37 -25.28 34.34
CA ASP A 6 -1.45 -25.05 33.21
C ASP A 6 -2.09 -25.52 31.89
N ARG A 7 -2.77 -26.68 31.93
CA ARG A 7 -3.52 -27.21 30.76
C ARG A 7 -4.69 -26.32 30.34
N THR A 8 -5.39 -25.70 31.29
CA THR A 8 -6.50 -24.78 30.98
C THR A 8 -5.99 -23.48 30.39
N ALA A 9 -4.87 -22.96 30.89
CA ALA A 9 -4.23 -21.76 30.33
C ALA A 9 -3.73 -22.00 28.89
N ILE A 10 -3.07 -23.13 28.63
CA ILE A 10 -2.60 -23.51 27.29
C ILE A 10 -3.77 -23.62 26.31
N ARG A 11 -4.85 -24.34 26.68
CA ARG A 11 -6.04 -24.48 25.84
C ARG A 11 -6.73 -23.14 25.55
N ASN A 12 -6.74 -22.23 26.52
CA ASN A 12 -7.28 -20.90 26.34
C ASN A 12 -6.42 -20.06 25.40
N ALA A 13 -5.10 -20.16 25.50
CA ALA A 13 -4.18 -19.50 24.57
C ALA A 13 -4.34 -20.04 23.14
N GLU A 14 -4.43 -21.36 22.95
CA GLU A 14 -4.70 -21.98 21.66
C GLU A 14 -6.02 -21.50 21.05
N ALA A 15 -7.11 -21.52 21.83
CA ALA A 15 -8.41 -21.04 21.37
C ALA A 15 -8.39 -19.54 21.00
N ASN A 16 -7.67 -18.71 21.76
CA ASN A 16 -7.51 -17.29 21.43
C ASN A 16 -6.73 -17.11 20.13
N ILE A 17 -5.68 -17.90 19.89
CA ILE A 17 -4.95 -17.89 18.61
C ILE A 17 -5.88 -18.28 17.46
N THR A 18 -6.71 -19.32 17.62
CA THR A 18 -7.68 -19.71 16.59
C THR A 18 -8.66 -18.57 16.24
N ILE A 19 -9.19 -17.87 17.24
CA ILE A 19 -10.09 -16.73 17.03
C ILE A 19 -9.37 -15.60 16.28
N VAL A 20 -8.14 -15.27 16.68
CA VAL A 20 -7.39 -14.18 16.06
C VAL A 20 -6.97 -14.55 14.63
N ASP A 21 -6.55 -15.80 14.39
CA ASP A 21 -6.24 -16.28 13.03
C ASP A 21 -7.49 -16.31 12.14
N ALA A 22 -8.67 -16.63 12.68
CA ALA A 22 -9.94 -16.48 11.97
C ALA A 22 -10.25 -15.00 11.64
N ALA A 23 -9.98 -14.07 12.56
CA ALA A 23 -10.15 -12.64 12.29
C ALA A 23 -9.20 -12.14 11.19
N ARG A 24 -7.95 -12.60 11.18
CA ARG A 24 -6.98 -12.32 10.12
C ARG A 24 -7.48 -12.82 8.75
N MET A 25 -8.07 -14.01 8.70
CA MET A 25 -8.68 -14.53 7.46
C MET A 25 -9.84 -13.66 6.98
N VAL A 26 -10.75 -13.26 7.89
CA VAL A 26 -11.87 -12.35 7.54
C VAL A 26 -11.34 -11.02 7.00
N ILE A 27 -10.32 -10.43 7.64
CA ILE A 27 -9.71 -9.19 7.16
C ILE A 27 -9.06 -9.40 5.79
N ALA A 28 -8.34 -10.50 5.57
CA ALA A 28 -7.72 -10.78 4.27
C ALA A 28 -8.78 -10.90 3.15
N GLU A 29 -9.87 -11.61 3.41
CA GLU A 29 -10.94 -11.87 2.44
C GLU A 29 -11.89 -10.71 2.21
N ARG A 30 -12.21 -9.92 3.26
CA ARG A 30 -13.31 -8.95 3.26
C ARG A 30 -12.89 -7.54 3.68
N GLY A 31 -11.64 -7.37 4.07
CA GLY A 31 -11.09 -6.11 4.57
C GLY A 31 -11.43 -5.87 6.03
N LEU A 32 -10.79 -4.86 6.61
CA LEU A 32 -11.01 -4.54 8.02
C LEU A 32 -12.45 -4.05 8.28
N ALA A 33 -13.05 -3.34 7.32
CA ALA A 33 -14.44 -2.91 7.37
C ALA A 33 -15.43 -4.11 7.38
N GLY A 34 -15.08 -5.21 6.71
CA GLY A 34 -15.85 -6.44 6.70
C GLY A 34 -15.74 -7.27 7.99
N MET A 35 -14.85 -6.90 8.91
CA MET A 35 -14.64 -7.62 10.16
C MET A 35 -15.63 -7.20 11.25
N SER A 36 -16.41 -8.16 11.74
CA SER A 36 -17.31 -8.04 12.90
C SER A 36 -17.19 -9.28 13.81
N MET A 37 -17.68 -9.18 15.04
CA MET A 37 -17.72 -10.33 15.97
C MET A 37 -18.46 -11.52 15.37
N ARG A 38 -19.51 -11.27 14.58
CA ARG A 38 -20.30 -12.30 13.92
C ARG A 38 -19.55 -12.99 12.79
N THR A 39 -18.95 -12.22 11.89
CA THR A 39 -18.19 -12.80 10.76
C THR A 39 -16.99 -13.61 11.25
N VAL A 40 -16.37 -13.21 12.36
CA VAL A 40 -15.26 -13.94 12.98
C VAL A 40 -15.77 -15.20 13.68
N ALA A 41 -16.92 -15.14 14.36
CA ALA A 41 -17.59 -16.31 14.94
C ALA A 41 -17.90 -17.37 13.88
N GLU A 42 -18.46 -16.95 12.75
CA GLU A 42 -18.71 -17.81 11.59
C GLU A 42 -17.40 -18.40 11.03
N GLN A 43 -16.34 -17.60 10.89
CA GLN A 43 -15.04 -18.08 10.39
C GLN A 43 -14.34 -19.05 11.35
N ALA A 44 -14.48 -18.85 12.66
CA ALA A 44 -13.85 -19.66 13.70
C ALA A 44 -14.65 -20.92 14.07
N ASP A 45 -15.86 -21.10 13.52
CA ASP A 45 -16.84 -22.10 13.96
C ASP A 45 -17.14 -22.02 15.48
N MET A 46 -17.35 -20.79 15.97
CA MET A 46 -17.61 -20.48 17.38
C MET A 46 -18.85 -19.61 17.54
N SER A 47 -19.40 -19.54 18.75
CA SER A 47 -20.46 -18.57 19.05
C SER A 47 -19.88 -17.17 19.31
N VAL A 48 -20.63 -16.14 18.94
CA VAL A 48 -20.28 -14.73 19.27
C VAL A 48 -20.05 -14.56 20.77
N GLY A 49 -20.89 -15.17 21.61
CA GLY A 49 -20.74 -15.12 23.06
C GLY A 49 -19.43 -15.73 23.55
N SER A 50 -18.96 -16.82 22.93
CA SER A 50 -17.66 -17.43 23.28
C SER A 50 -16.48 -16.53 22.88
N ILE A 51 -16.56 -15.84 21.75
CA ILE A 51 -15.52 -14.90 21.34
C ILE A 51 -15.52 -13.69 22.26
N SER A 52 -16.70 -13.12 22.55
CA SER A 52 -16.82 -11.96 23.44
C SER A 52 -16.33 -12.24 24.85
N TYR A 53 -16.55 -13.45 25.37
CA TYR A 53 -16.01 -13.86 26.66
C TYR A 53 -14.47 -13.97 26.66
N ARG A 54 -13.87 -14.42 25.55
CA ARG A 54 -12.42 -14.72 25.46
C ARG A 54 -11.56 -13.52 25.09
N ILE A 55 -12.02 -12.72 24.13
CA ILE A 55 -11.28 -11.60 23.56
C ILE A 55 -11.87 -10.25 23.96
N GLY A 56 -13.20 -10.16 24.04
CA GLY A 56 -13.91 -8.90 24.32
C GLY A 56 -14.67 -8.40 23.10
N ASP A 57 -14.58 -7.10 22.83
CA ASP A 57 -15.28 -6.46 21.73
C ASP A 57 -14.44 -6.42 20.44
N ARG A 58 -14.97 -5.73 19.41
CA ARG A 58 -14.28 -5.56 18.13
C ARG A 58 -12.94 -4.84 18.29
N ALA A 59 -12.84 -3.85 19.18
CA ALA A 59 -11.60 -3.10 19.38
C ALA A 59 -10.53 -3.99 20.03
N ALA A 60 -10.90 -4.76 21.04
CA ALA A 60 -10.02 -5.77 21.65
C ALA A 60 -9.58 -6.83 20.63
N LEU A 61 -10.45 -7.23 19.72
CA LEU A 61 -10.10 -8.16 18.64
C LEU A 61 -9.12 -7.54 17.63
N VAL A 62 -9.29 -6.27 17.25
CA VAL A 62 -8.32 -5.57 16.38
C VAL A 62 -6.95 -5.48 17.07
N ALA A 63 -6.90 -5.13 18.36
CA ALA A 63 -5.65 -5.09 19.11
C ALA A 63 -4.96 -6.47 19.14
N ALA A 64 -5.71 -7.54 19.40
CA ALA A 64 -5.18 -8.90 19.37
C ALA A 64 -4.67 -9.32 17.98
N VAL A 65 -5.31 -8.85 16.89
CA VAL A 65 -4.81 -9.04 15.52
C VAL A 65 -3.48 -8.31 15.32
N ILE A 66 -3.34 -7.06 15.79
CA ILE A 66 -2.08 -6.29 15.68
C ILE A 66 -0.94 -7.02 16.42
N ASP A 67 -1.19 -7.51 17.64
CA ASP A 67 -0.22 -8.30 18.40
C ASP A 67 0.19 -9.58 17.67
N ARG A 68 -0.79 -10.28 17.07
CA ARG A 68 -0.54 -11.47 16.27
C ARG A 68 0.30 -11.18 15.03
N GLU A 69 0.02 -10.07 14.34
CA GLU A 69 0.81 -9.64 13.17
C GLU A 69 2.23 -9.24 13.55
N MET A 70 2.45 -8.56 14.69
CA MET A 70 3.81 -8.25 15.16
C MET A 70 4.62 -9.53 15.41
N ALA A 71 4.04 -10.52 16.10
CA ALA A 71 4.72 -11.80 16.36
C ALA A 71 5.05 -12.56 15.06
N LEU A 72 4.15 -12.53 14.07
CA LEU A 72 4.38 -13.16 12.76
C LEU A 72 5.45 -12.42 11.96
N ALA A 73 5.45 -11.08 11.99
CA ALA A 73 6.45 -10.24 11.35
C ALA A 73 7.85 -10.51 11.91
N ASP A 74 7.99 -10.64 13.24
CA ASP A 74 9.27 -10.96 13.89
C ASP A 74 9.82 -12.32 13.43
N VAL A 75 8.96 -13.35 13.36
CA VAL A 75 9.34 -14.68 12.87
C VAL A 75 9.74 -14.64 11.38
N ALA A 76 8.99 -13.91 10.55
CA ALA A 76 9.29 -13.77 9.13
C ALA A 76 10.63 -13.04 8.91
N ALA A 77 10.85 -11.94 9.63
CA ALA A 77 12.09 -11.17 9.59
C ALA A 77 13.30 -12.01 10.01
N GLN A 78 13.19 -12.76 11.12
CA GLN A 78 14.26 -13.64 11.59
C GLN A 78 14.63 -14.70 10.55
N LYS A 79 13.63 -15.37 9.96
CA LYS A 79 13.85 -16.34 8.88
C LYS A 79 14.49 -15.69 7.66
N PHE A 80 14.11 -14.47 7.32
CA PHE A 80 14.65 -13.75 6.17
C PHE A 80 16.11 -13.37 6.38
N LEU A 81 16.45 -12.78 7.53
CA LEU A 81 17.82 -12.44 7.92
C LEU A 81 18.73 -13.67 8.00
N ALA A 82 18.22 -14.82 8.46
CA ALA A 82 18.99 -16.05 8.53
C ALA A 82 19.51 -16.55 7.16
N ARG A 83 18.94 -16.08 6.04
CA ARG A 83 19.40 -16.42 4.67
C ARG A 83 20.75 -15.78 4.32
N LEU A 84 21.15 -14.71 5.01
CA LEU A 84 22.41 -14.03 4.74
C LEU A 84 23.61 -14.82 5.26
N ASP A 85 23.46 -15.61 6.33
CA ASP A 85 24.52 -16.46 6.88
C ASP A 85 25.90 -15.75 7.01
N GLY A 86 25.89 -14.51 7.49
CA GLY A 86 27.10 -13.68 7.65
C GLY A 86 27.58 -12.93 6.40
N ILE A 87 26.90 -13.06 5.26
CA ILE A 87 27.18 -12.29 4.04
C ILE A 87 26.77 -10.83 4.22
N GLU A 88 27.69 -9.89 3.96
CA GLU A 88 27.38 -8.46 3.91
C GLU A 88 26.67 -8.13 2.58
N PRO A 89 25.38 -7.72 2.63
CA PRO A 89 24.54 -7.68 1.43
C PRO A 89 24.80 -6.49 0.51
N VAL A 90 25.37 -5.38 1.01
CA VAL A 90 25.64 -4.18 0.23
C VAL A 90 26.86 -4.37 -0.65
N MET A 91 27.96 -4.79 -0.05
CA MET A 91 29.23 -5.06 -0.72
C MET A 91 29.12 -6.21 -1.71
N ALA A 92 28.25 -7.19 -1.44
CA ALA A 92 27.96 -8.29 -2.35
C ALA A 92 26.95 -7.91 -3.45
N GLY A 93 26.37 -6.70 -3.43
CA GLY A 93 25.40 -6.25 -4.43
C GLY A 93 24.06 -7.00 -4.40
N LEU A 94 23.70 -7.59 -3.26
CA LEU A 94 22.54 -8.48 -3.11
C LEU A 94 21.24 -7.75 -2.81
N LEU A 95 21.28 -6.48 -2.40
CA LEU A 95 20.08 -5.75 -1.97
C LEU A 95 18.94 -5.75 -3.00
N PRO A 96 19.16 -5.55 -4.32
CA PRO A 96 18.06 -5.59 -5.27
C PRO A 96 17.33 -6.94 -5.32
N ASP A 97 18.06 -8.03 -5.11
CA ASP A 97 17.49 -9.37 -5.13
C ASP A 97 16.80 -9.68 -3.80
N LEU A 98 17.34 -9.20 -2.67
CA LEU A 98 16.74 -9.33 -1.35
C LEU A 98 15.43 -8.53 -1.23
N VAL A 99 15.39 -7.29 -1.72
CA VAL A 99 14.14 -6.48 -1.75
C VAL A 99 13.09 -7.15 -2.64
N GLY A 100 13.48 -7.64 -3.81
CA GLY A 100 12.59 -8.39 -4.70
C GLY A 100 12.04 -9.65 -4.04
N ALA A 101 12.90 -10.44 -3.40
CA ALA A 101 12.53 -11.67 -2.69
C ALA A 101 11.64 -11.41 -1.47
N TRP A 102 11.85 -10.30 -0.75
CA TRP A 102 10.97 -9.90 0.36
C TRP A 102 9.55 -9.59 -0.14
N LEU A 103 9.42 -8.84 -1.23
CA LEU A 103 8.12 -8.54 -1.81
C LEU A 103 7.43 -9.79 -2.38
N ASP A 104 8.18 -10.74 -2.95
CA ASP A 104 7.65 -12.03 -3.40
C ASP A 104 7.20 -12.90 -2.20
N LEU A 105 7.94 -12.91 -1.09
CA LEU A 105 7.54 -13.58 0.15
C LEU A 105 6.21 -13.01 0.69
N LEU A 106 6.07 -11.69 0.69
CA LEU A 106 4.85 -10.99 1.10
C LEU A 106 3.68 -11.27 0.17
N ALA A 107 3.90 -11.40 -1.13
CA ALA A 107 2.85 -11.72 -2.11
C ALA A 107 2.41 -13.19 -2.07
N GLY A 108 3.31 -14.09 -1.67
CA GLY A 108 3.13 -15.53 -1.59
C GLY A 108 2.90 -16.05 -0.17
N GLU A 109 3.94 -16.61 0.46
CA GLU A 109 3.82 -17.32 1.75
C GLU A 109 3.24 -16.46 2.89
N GLN A 110 3.53 -15.15 2.89
CA GLN A 110 3.07 -14.20 3.90
C GLN A 110 1.86 -13.37 3.44
N ARG A 111 1.15 -13.80 2.38
CA ARG A 111 0.06 -13.05 1.74
C ARG A 111 -1.02 -12.54 2.71
N ILE A 112 -1.47 -13.39 3.65
CA ILE A 112 -2.48 -13.01 4.64
C ILE A 112 -1.98 -11.85 5.50
N SER A 113 -0.81 -12.00 6.12
CA SER A 113 -0.19 -10.95 6.94
C SER A 113 0.07 -9.67 6.16
N ALA A 114 0.48 -9.79 4.91
CA ALA A 114 0.71 -8.64 4.04
C ALA A 114 -0.59 -7.85 3.77
N ILE A 115 -1.71 -8.55 3.47
CA ILE A 115 -3.02 -7.92 3.28
C ILE A 115 -3.52 -7.29 4.60
N VAL A 116 -3.46 -8.03 5.71
CA VAL A 116 -3.89 -7.53 7.02
C VAL A 116 -3.12 -6.28 7.42
N THR A 117 -1.80 -6.27 7.23
CA THR A 117 -0.97 -5.08 7.51
C THR A 117 -1.35 -3.90 6.62
N CYS A 118 -1.61 -4.11 5.33
CA CYS A 118 -2.07 -3.05 4.44
C CYS A 118 -3.43 -2.48 4.85
N GLU A 119 -4.39 -3.33 5.24
CA GLU A 119 -5.72 -2.92 5.73
C GLU A 119 -5.63 -2.11 7.02
N LEU A 120 -4.79 -2.55 7.96
CA LEU A 120 -4.53 -1.83 9.21
C LEU A 120 -3.84 -0.49 8.97
N ALA A 121 -2.86 -0.43 8.07
CA ALA A 121 -2.19 0.82 7.70
C ALA A 121 -3.17 1.79 7.02
N LEU A 122 -4.01 1.32 6.09
CA LEU A 122 -5.01 2.16 5.45
C LEU A 122 -6.02 2.71 6.46
N PHE A 123 -6.48 1.87 7.40
CA PHE A 123 -7.38 2.30 8.46
C PHE A 123 -6.74 3.31 9.41
N ALA A 124 -5.53 3.03 9.90
CA ALA A 124 -4.77 3.93 10.77
C ALA A 124 -4.46 5.26 10.08
N SER A 125 -4.24 5.28 8.77
CA SER A 125 -4.00 6.52 8.02
C SER A 125 -5.20 7.49 8.01
N ARG A 126 -6.41 6.97 8.29
CA ARG A 126 -7.65 7.76 8.39
C ARG A 126 -8.03 8.04 9.84
N MET A 127 -7.77 7.09 10.73
CA MET A 127 -8.19 7.12 12.14
C MET A 127 -7.07 6.64 13.08
N PRO A 128 -5.93 7.35 13.16
CA PRO A 128 -4.73 6.87 13.86
C PRO A 128 -4.98 6.57 15.35
N GLU A 129 -5.77 7.42 16.02
CA GLU A 129 -6.11 7.30 17.45
C GLU A 129 -6.89 6.02 17.80
N THR A 130 -7.52 5.38 16.81
CA THR A 130 -8.34 4.17 17.05
C THR A 130 -7.51 2.88 17.08
N VAL A 131 -6.29 2.93 16.54
CA VAL A 131 -5.37 1.78 16.43
C VAL A 131 -3.91 2.24 16.66
N PRO A 132 -3.59 2.75 17.85
CA PRO A 132 -2.30 3.42 18.12
C PRO A 132 -1.08 2.50 18.02
N ASP A 133 -1.26 1.18 17.99
CA ASP A 133 -0.18 0.20 17.87
C ASP A 133 0.20 -0.15 16.40
N VAL A 134 -0.54 0.30 15.40
CA VAL A 134 -0.19 0.06 13.97
C VAL A 134 1.19 0.63 13.59
N PRO A 135 1.61 1.83 14.04
CA PRO A 135 2.98 2.29 13.84
C PRO A 135 4.04 1.27 14.30
N ARG A 136 3.84 0.62 15.45
CA ARG A 136 4.78 -0.39 15.98
C ARG A 136 4.86 -1.63 15.10
N LEU A 137 3.74 -2.00 14.46
CA LEU A 137 3.72 -3.07 13.46
C LEU A 137 4.54 -2.68 12.22
N LEU A 138 4.39 -1.44 11.71
CA LEU A 138 5.18 -0.98 10.56
C LEU A 138 6.68 -0.89 10.89
N ASP A 139 7.02 -0.47 12.11
CA ASP A 139 8.40 -0.39 12.60
C ASP A 139 9.15 -1.73 12.54
N ARG A 140 8.46 -2.88 12.60
CA ARG A 140 9.10 -4.21 12.47
C ARG A 140 9.74 -4.42 11.10
N SER A 141 9.11 -3.93 10.05
CA SER A 141 9.68 -4.00 8.69
C SER A 141 10.93 -3.12 8.59
N ALA A 142 10.90 -1.89 9.11
CA ALA A 142 12.07 -1.01 9.14
C ALA A 142 13.21 -1.60 9.99
N ALA A 143 12.89 -2.16 11.16
CA ALA A 143 13.87 -2.78 12.06
C ALA A 143 14.60 -3.97 11.42
N MET A 144 13.92 -4.78 10.59
CA MET A 144 14.56 -5.85 9.83
C MET A 144 15.62 -5.28 8.87
N TRP A 145 15.29 -4.24 8.11
CA TRP A 145 16.24 -3.61 7.18
C TRP A 145 17.41 -2.93 7.90
N ARG A 146 17.17 -2.25 9.03
CA ARG A 146 18.24 -1.68 9.86
C ARG A 146 19.18 -2.75 10.40
N THR A 147 18.63 -3.89 10.83
CA THR A 147 19.44 -5.05 11.26
C THR A 147 20.30 -5.59 10.11
N MET A 148 19.72 -5.68 8.90
CA MET A 148 20.42 -6.13 7.70
C MET A 148 21.57 -5.18 7.28
N LEU A 149 21.37 -3.88 7.47
CA LEU A 149 22.25 -2.81 6.99
C LEU A 149 23.13 -2.19 8.09
N GLN A 150 23.17 -2.79 9.28
CA GLN A 150 23.87 -2.24 10.45
C GLN A 150 25.38 -2.00 10.23
N ALA A 151 26.00 -2.72 9.28
CA ALA A 151 27.42 -2.59 8.96
C ALA A 151 27.69 -1.59 7.83
N SER A 152 26.65 -1.12 7.14
CA SER A 152 26.77 -0.26 5.97
C SER A 152 26.79 1.22 6.38
N PRO A 153 27.70 2.05 5.82
CA PRO A 153 27.58 3.50 5.92
C PRO A 153 26.20 3.96 5.40
N ASP A 154 25.54 4.86 6.11
CA ASP A 154 24.15 5.30 5.84
C ASP A 154 23.07 4.19 5.88
N GLY A 155 23.36 3.05 6.53
CA GLY A 155 22.46 1.89 6.59
C GLY A 155 21.04 2.20 7.11
N ASP A 156 20.90 3.10 8.09
CA ASP A 156 19.59 3.51 8.61
C ASP A 156 18.75 4.25 7.56
N ARG A 157 19.36 5.20 6.82
CA ARG A 157 18.66 5.95 5.77
C ARG A 157 18.24 5.03 4.62
N LEU A 158 19.12 4.10 4.24
CA LEU A 158 18.82 3.11 3.22
C LEU A 158 17.72 2.15 3.67
N ALA A 159 17.72 1.74 4.95
CA ALA A 159 16.66 0.93 5.54
C ALA A 159 15.30 1.65 5.47
N ASP A 160 15.26 2.94 5.78
CA ASP A 160 14.05 3.76 5.72
C ASP A 160 13.53 3.88 4.27
N ALA A 161 14.44 4.12 3.31
CA ALA A 161 14.09 4.17 1.88
C ALA A 161 13.52 2.84 1.37
N ILE A 162 14.14 1.70 1.73
CA ILE A 162 13.66 0.36 1.36
C ILE A 162 12.33 0.06 2.03
N HIS A 163 12.18 0.38 3.32
CA HIS A 163 10.94 0.20 4.07
C HIS A 163 9.80 0.96 3.40
N ALA A 164 10.00 2.25 3.13
CA ALA A 164 9.00 3.11 2.52
C ALA A 164 8.64 2.63 1.10
N TYR A 165 9.64 2.26 0.29
CA TYR A 165 9.40 1.65 -1.02
C TYR A 165 8.53 0.38 -0.90
N CYS A 166 8.90 -0.52 0.02
CA CYS A 166 8.17 -1.77 0.22
C CYS A 166 6.75 -1.55 0.75
N LEU A 167 6.51 -0.50 1.54
CA LEU A 167 5.20 -0.19 2.09
C LEU A 167 4.21 0.13 0.96
N ASP A 168 4.62 0.98 0.01
CA ASP A 168 3.82 1.33 -1.16
C ASP A 168 3.70 0.20 -2.19
N GLU A 169 4.80 -0.53 -2.42
CA GLU A 169 4.85 -1.57 -3.44
C GLU A 169 4.08 -2.84 -3.05
N ARG A 170 3.86 -3.07 -1.74
CA ARG A 170 3.24 -4.28 -1.19
C ARG A 170 1.87 -4.60 -1.77
N PRO A 171 0.83 -3.73 -1.72
CA PRO A 171 -0.49 -4.08 -2.23
C PRO A 171 -0.49 -4.40 -3.73
N PHE A 172 0.40 -3.76 -4.52
CA PHE A 172 0.60 -4.10 -5.93
C PHE A 172 1.31 -5.42 -6.13
N SER A 173 2.30 -5.75 -5.29
CA SER A 173 2.99 -7.03 -5.34
C SER A 173 2.04 -8.21 -5.08
N ILE A 174 1.09 -8.01 -4.17
CA ILE A 174 0.04 -8.98 -3.86
C ILE A 174 -0.95 -9.12 -5.03
N ALA A 175 -1.37 -8.01 -5.65
CA ALA A 175 -2.40 -8.02 -6.71
C ALA A 175 -1.86 -8.41 -8.10
N LEU A 176 -0.63 -8.03 -8.41
CA LEU A 176 -0.05 -8.09 -9.75
C LEU A 176 1.11 -9.09 -9.85
N GLY A 177 1.41 -9.83 -8.76
CA GLY A 177 2.56 -10.72 -8.66
C GLY A 177 2.66 -11.78 -9.75
N ASP A 178 1.54 -12.22 -10.32
CA ASP A 178 1.52 -13.22 -11.40
C ASP A 178 1.88 -12.62 -12.78
N MET A 179 1.95 -11.30 -12.91
CA MET A 179 2.26 -10.61 -14.16
C MET A 179 3.77 -10.42 -14.33
N ALA A 180 4.36 -11.08 -15.33
CA ALA A 180 5.80 -11.00 -15.60
C ALA A 180 6.29 -9.57 -15.85
N ASP A 181 5.58 -8.79 -16.69
CA ASP A 181 5.97 -7.40 -16.99
C ASP A 181 5.89 -6.50 -15.74
N TYR A 182 4.96 -6.73 -14.83
CA TYR A 182 4.91 -6.02 -13.55
C TYR A 182 6.13 -6.38 -12.68
N ARG A 183 6.46 -7.66 -12.53
CA ARG A 183 7.65 -8.08 -11.76
C ARG A 183 8.93 -7.48 -12.33
N LEU A 184 9.06 -7.42 -13.65
CA LEU A 184 10.19 -6.79 -14.34
C LEU A 184 10.21 -5.27 -14.12
N LEU A 185 9.07 -4.59 -14.15
CA LEU A 185 8.96 -3.16 -13.85
C LEU A 185 9.39 -2.87 -12.41
N ARG A 186 8.87 -3.65 -11.46
CA ARG A 186 9.23 -3.57 -10.05
C ARG A 186 10.73 -3.76 -9.86
N GLN A 187 11.32 -4.79 -10.47
CA GLN A 187 12.77 -5.02 -10.36
C GLN A 187 13.60 -3.90 -10.99
N SER A 188 13.15 -3.30 -12.09
CA SER A 188 13.78 -2.12 -12.67
C SER A 188 13.79 -0.95 -11.69
N THR A 189 12.69 -0.69 -10.97
CA THR A 189 12.63 0.36 -9.96
C THR A 189 13.45 0.04 -8.70
N ILE A 190 13.46 -1.22 -8.23
CA ILE A 190 14.30 -1.64 -7.09
C ILE A 190 15.78 -1.40 -7.41
N ARG A 191 16.25 -1.85 -8.58
CA ARG A 191 17.63 -1.63 -9.02
C ARG A 191 17.98 -0.15 -9.14
N ALA A 192 17.03 0.68 -9.58
CA ALA A 192 17.25 2.12 -9.70
C ALA A 192 17.25 2.85 -8.35
N LEU A 193 16.43 2.41 -7.38
CA LEU A 193 16.43 2.92 -6.01
C LEU A 193 17.78 2.69 -5.32
N LEU A 194 18.33 1.49 -5.52
CA LEU A 194 19.52 1.02 -4.84
C LEU A 194 20.83 1.30 -5.60
N ARG A 195 20.74 1.89 -6.80
CA ARG A 195 21.90 2.29 -7.57
C ARG A 195 22.54 3.52 -6.93
N ASN A 196 23.86 3.53 -6.85
CA ASN A 196 24.65 4.65 -6.34
C ASN A 196 24.17 5.99 -6.94
N PRO A 197 23.96 7.05 -6.14
CA PRO A 197 23.45 8.33 -6.62
C PRO A 197 24.27 8.94 -7.77
N GLY A 198 25.59 8.79 -7.75
CA GLY A 198 26.50 9.29 -8.79
C GLY A 198 26.56 8.43 -10.07
N GLU A 199 25.88 7.30 -10.12
CA GLU A 199 25.91 6.38 -11.26
C GLU A 199 24.70 6.59 -12.19
N ALA A 200 24.99 6.98 -13.44
CA ALA A 200 23.99 7.12 -14.48
C ALA A 200 23.56 5.73 -15.02
N PRO A 201 22.26 5.52 -15.31
CA PRO A 201 21.83 4.29 -15.98
C PRO A 201 22.39 4.23 -17.40
N ALA A 202 22.63 3.01 -17.89
CA ALA A 202 22.82 2.81 -19.33
C ALA A 202 21.55 3.27 -20.08
N PRO A 203 21.64 3.96 -21.23
CA PRO A 203 20.47 4.44 -21.97
C PRO A 203 19.46 3.32 -22.30
N ALA A 204 19.95 2.12 -22.61
CA ALA A 204 19.12 0.95 -22.87
C ALA A 204 18.31 0.51 -21.64
N ALA A 205 18.78 0.74 -20.42
CA ALA A 205 18.04 0.42 -19.20
C ALA A 205 16.83 1.35 -19.02
N SER A 206 16.97 2.64 -19.31
CA SER A 206 15.85 3.61 -19.29
C SER A 206 14.83 3.29 -20.39
N GLN A 207 15.29 2.91 -21.60
CA GLN A 207 14.40 2.46 -22.68
C GLN A 207 13.65 1.17 -22.32
N TRP A 208 14.35 0.20 -21.72
CA TRP A 208 13.74 -1.04 -21.22
C TRP A 208 12.66 -0.77 -20.17
N HIS A 209 12.95 0.11 -19.21
CA HIS A 209 11.98 0.52 -18.20
C HIS A 209 10.71 1.09 -18.85
N MET A 210 10.83 2.00 -19.80
CA MET A 210 9.68 2.58 -20.50
C MET A 210 8.92 1.55 -21.34
N ALA A 211 9.61 0.61 -21.98
CA ALA A 211 8.96 -0.48 -22.70
C ALA A 211 8.09 -1.36 -21.78
N LEU A 212 8.48 -1.57 -20.52
CA LEU A 212 7.66 -2.28 -19.53
C LEU A 212 6.43 -1.46 -19.13
N VAL A 213 6.58 -0.14 -18.95
CA VAL A 213 5.45 0.77 -18.69
C VAL A 213 4.42 0.72 -19.83
N ASP A 214 4.89 0.66 -21.07
CA ASP A 214 4.05 0.61 -22.27
C ASP A 214 3.36 -0.75 -22.43
N ARG A 215 4.04 -1.86 -22.18
CA ARG A 215 3.42 -3.21 -22.21
C ARG A 215 2.27 -3.35 -21.22
N LEU A 216 2.39 -2.72 -20.06
CA LEU A 216 1.33 -2.71 -19.05
C LEU A 216 0.13 -1.81 -19.43
N ALA A 217 0.23 -0.99 -20.48
CA ALA A 217 -0.88 -0.16 -20.94
C ALA A 217 -2.05 -0.97 -21.53
N GLY A 218 -1.77 -2.08 -22.20
CA GLY A 218 -2.80 -2.97 -22.76
C GLY A 218 -3.70 -3.59 -21.69
N PRO A 219 -3.14 -4.28 -20.68
CA PRO A 219 -3.89 -4.79 -19.54
C PRO A 219 -4.65 -3.72 -18.74
N SER A 220 -4.17 -2.46 -18.74
CA SER A 220 -4.88 -1.34 -18.13
C SER A 220 -5.83 -0.59 -19.07
N ALA A 221 -6.05 -1.07 -20.30
CA ALA A 221 -6.77 -0.31 -21.32
C ALA A 221 -8.21 0.04 -20.91
N GLU A 222 -8.92 -0.83 -20.18
CA GLU A 222 -10.25 -0.51 -19.65
C GLU A 222 -10.23 0.68 -18.68
N ALA A 223 -9.15 0.88 -17.91
CA ALA A 223 -8.98 2.07 -17.08
C ALA A 223 -8.65 3.33 -17.91
N LEU A 224 -7.94 3.16 -19.04
CA LEU A 224 -7.61 4.24 -19.98
C LEU A 224 -8.84 4.74 -20.77
N TYR A 225 -9.64 3.83 -21.32
CA TYR A 225 -10.80 4.18 -22.15
C TYR A 225 -11.90 4.92 -21.38
N ALA A 226 -12.02 4.66 -20.08
CA ALA A 226 -13.00 5.32 -19.22
C ALA A 226 -12.53 6.73 -18.78
N ALA A 227 -11.24 6.89 -18.47
CA ALA A 227 -10.66 8.16 -18.02
C ALA A 227 -10.65 9.29 -19.08
N ASP A 228 -10.64 8.97 -20.38
CA ASP A 228 -10.64 9.96 -21.46
C ASP A 228 -12.05 10.50 -21.78
N ILE A 229 -13.11 9.87 -21.27
CA ILE A 229 -14.48 10.34 -21.45
C ILE A 229 -14.83 11.25 -20.27
N ILE A 230 -14.80 12.57 -20.49
CA ILE A 230 -15.27 13.54 -19.48
C ILE A 230 -16.80 13.38 -19.34
N PRO A 231 -17.31 12.86 -18.21
CA PRO A 231 -18.76 12.75 -18.03
C PRO A 231 -19.36 14.16 -18.02
N GLN A 232 -20.55 14.32 -18.59
CA GLN A 232 -21.28 15.59 -18.56
C GLN A 232 -22.62 15.44 -17.84
N GLY A 233 -23.16 16.56 -17.37
CA GLY A 233 -24.48 16.63 -16.72
C GLY A 233 -24.57 15.82 -15.43
N ALA A 234 -25.71 15.14 -15.22
CA ALA A 234 -25.99 14.41 -13.99
C ALA A 234 -24.95 13.33 -13.65
N LYS A 235 -24.37 12.67 -14.66
CA LYS A 235 -23.32 11.66 -14.46
C LYS A 235 -22.04 12.26 -13.86
N ALA A 236 -21.68 13.48 -14.29
CA ALA A 236 -20.52 14.20 -13.76
C ALA A 236 -20.74 14.62 -12.30
N ALA A 237 -21.91 15.19 -12.00
CA ALA A 237 -22.28 15.59 -10.65
C ALA A 237 -22.32 14.38 -9.69
N LEU A 238 -22.88 13.25 -10.14
CA LEU A 238 -22.85 12.01 -9.38
C LEU A 238 -21.42 11.50 -9.16
N ALA A 239 -20.56 11.51 -10.19
CA ALA A 239 -19.15 11.14 -10.05
C ALA A 239 -18.42 12.01 -9.01
N ASP A 240 -18.73 13.31 -8.96
CA ASP A 240 -18.20 14.24 -7.99
C ASP A 240 -18.66 13.93 -6.55
N HIS A 241 -19.94 13.57 -6.35
CA HIS A 241 -20.42 13.10 -5.04
C HIS A 241 -19.81 11.75 -4.63
N ILE A 242 -19.61 10.84 -5.59
CA ILE A 242 -18.93 9.57 -5.32
C ILE A 242 -17.48 9.82 -4.89
N ALA A 243 -16.78 10.74 -5.56
CA ALA A 243 -15.44 11.15 -5.16
C ALA A 243 -15.41 11.65 -3.71
N ASP A 244 -16.35 12.52 -3.33
CA ASP A 244 -16.43 13.04 -1.96
C ASP A 244 -16.65 11.92 -0.92
N LEU A 245 -17.50 10.94 -1.24
CA LEU A 245 -17.70 9.76 -0.39
C LEU A 245 -16.44 8.89 -0.27
N ILE A 246 -15.72 8.65 -1.36
CA ILE A 246 -14.46 7.90 -1.32
C ILE A 246 -13.41 8.63 -0.47
N ILE A 247 -13.35 9.96 -0.60
CA ILE A 247 -12.43 10.79 0.18
C ILE A 247 -12.75 10.66 1.68
N ALA A 248 -14.02 10.79 2.05
CA ALA A 248 -14.46 10.75 3.44
C ALA A 248 -14.37 9.34 4.05
N ASP A 249 -15.01 8.35 3.41
CA ASP A 249 -15.33 7.06 4.01
C ASP A 249 -14.61 5.87 3.35
N GLY A 250 -13.87 6.13 2.27
CA GLY A 250 -13.23 5.09 1.46
C GLY A 250 -14.19 4.43 0.46
N VAL A 251 -13.62 3.61 -0.40
CA VAL A 251 -14.33 2.87 -1.44
C VAL A 251 -15.25 1.81 -0.84
N GLY A 252 -14.86 1.19 0.28
CA GLY A 252 -15.66 0.16 0.94
C GLY A 252 -17.04 0.62 1.44
N ALA A 253 -17.23 1.92 1.67
CA ALA A 253 -18.49 2.51 2.10
C ALA A 253 -19.46 2.80 0.93
N LEU A 254 -19.01 2.64 -0.32
CA LEU A 254 -19.81 3.00 -1.49
C LEU A 254 -20.96 2.04 -1.74
N SER A 255 -22.13 2.62 -2.00
CA SER A 255 -23.30 1.91 -2.50
C SER A 255 -24.20 2.87 -3.27
N HIS A 256 -25.06 2.35 -4.15
CA HIS A 256 -26.09 3.18 -4.81
C HIS A 256 -26.91 4.00 -3.82
N ARG A 257 -27.20 3.42 -2.65
CA ARG A 257 -27.93 4.09 -1.57
C ARG A 257 -27.12 5.25 -0.96
N ALA A 258 -25.85 5.02 -0.64
CA ALA A 258 -24.97 6.06 -0.09
C ALA A 258 -24.82 7.22 -1.07
N VAL A 259 -24.62 6.93 -2.35
CA VAL A 259 -24.50 7.94 -3.42
C VAL A 259 -25.80 8.69 -3.65
N ALA A 260 -26.94 8.00 -3.63
CA ALA A 260 -28.26 8.63 -3.74
C ALA A 260 -28.52 9.60 -2.58
N GLN A 261 -28.17 9.19 -1.36
CA GLN A 261 -28.29 10.03 -0.18
C GLN A 261 -27.37 11.25 -0.25
N ALA A 262 -26.11 11.07 -0.69
CA ALA A 262 -25.15 12.17 -0.80
C ALA A 262 -25.48 13.16 -1.92
N SER A 263 -26.01 12.68 -3.04
CA SER A 263 -26.37 13.52 -4.20
C SER A 263 -27.78 14.10 -4.15
N GLY A 264 -28.63 13.62 -3.22
CA GLY A 264 -30.06 13.94 -3.19
C GLY A 264 -30.87 13.37 -4.36
N MET A 265 -30.24 12.54 -5.21
CA MET A 265 -30.92 11.89 -6.35
C MET A 265 -31.53 10.55 -5.94
N ALA A 266 -32.53 10.08 -6.69
CA ALA A 266 -33.11 8.76 -6.48
C ALA A 266 -32.09 7.64 -6.77
N ALA A 267 -32.11 6.55 -6.01
CA ALA A 267 -31.23 5.40 -6.22
C ALA A 267 -31.37 4.78 -7.63
N SER A 268 -32.57 4.86 -8.23
CA SER A 268 -32.80 4.47 -9.62
C SER A 268 -32.06 5.34 -10.64
N SER A 269 -31.88 6.64 -10.35
CA SER A 269 -31.09 7.54 -11.20
C SER A 269 -29.60 7.28 -11.07
N VAL A 270 -29.12 6.98 -9.85
CA VAL A 270 -27.73 6.53 -9.64
C VAL A 270 -27.48 5.24 -10.40
N ALA A 271 -28.36 4.24 -10.28
CA ALA A 271 -28.24 2.96 -10.97
C ALA A 271 -28.34 3.10 -12.50
N HIS A 272 -29.07 4.10 -13.00
CA HIS A 272 -29.13 4.40 -14.43
C HIS A 272 -27.76 4.89 -14.96
N HIS A 273 -27.05 5.74 -14.21
CA HIS A 273 -25.75 6.28 -14.62
C HIS A 273 -24.57 5.38 -14.29
N PHE A 274 -24.66 4.63 -13.20
CA PHE A 274 -23.65 3.70 -12.70
C PHE A 274 -24.33 2.36 -12.34
N PRO A 275 -24.51 1.46 -13.32
CA PRO A 275 -25.28 0.23 -13.13
C PRO A 275 -24.72 -0.70 -12.05
N THR A 276 -23.39 -0.75 -11.91
CA THR A 276 -22.72 -1.66 -10.98
C THR A 276 -21.94 -0.91 -9.92
N HIS A 277 -21.60 -1.59 -8.81
CA HIS A 277 -20.66 -1.07 -7.83
C HIS A 277 -19.32 -0.69 -8.46
N ARG A 278 -18.84 -1.50 -9.43
CA ARG A 278 -17.65 -1.19 -10.23
C ARG A 278 -17.80 0.19 -10.87
N ASP A 279 -18.89 0.45 -11.59
CA ASP A 279 -19.09 1.72 -12.30
C ASP A 279 -19.08 2.92 -11.34
N ILE A 280 -19.69 2.78 -10.15
CA ILE A 280 -19.65 3.81 -9.11
C ILE A 280 -18.20 4.10 -8.74
N VAL A 281 -17.43 3.09 -8.34
CA VAL A 281 -16.05 3.31 -7.90
C VAL A 281 -15.22 3.92 -9.02
N PHE A 282 -15.31 3.40 -10.25
CA PHE A 282 -14.56 3.95 -11.38
C PHE A 282 -14.91 5.42 -11.64
N GLY A 283 -16.21 5.77 -11.64
CA GLY A 283 -16.65 7.15 -11.82
C GLY A 283 -16.11 8.09 -10.75
N GLY A 284 -16.12 7.67 -9.48
CA GLY A 284 -15.56 8.46 -8.37
C GLY A 284 -14.04 8.59 -8.44
N VAL A 285 -13.34 7.50 -8.73
CA VAL A 285 -11.88 7.47 -8.86
C VAL A 285 -11.39 8.35 -10.01
N GLU A 286 -12.07 8.32 -11.16
CA GLU A 286 -11.79 9.23 -12.28
C GLU A 286 -12.03 10.69 -11.91
N ALA A 287 -13.10 10.97 -11.15
CA ALA A 287 -13.36 12.32 -10.66
C ALA A 287 -12.26 12.80 -9.69
N ILE A 288 -11.79 11.93 -8.78
CA ILE A 288 -10.64 12.24 -7.90
C ILE A 288 -9.39 12.50 -8.74
N TYR A 289 -9.09 11.65 -9.72
CA TYR A 289 -7.91 11.81 -10.57
C TYR A 289 -7.97 13.09 -11.41
N ARG A 290 -9.16 13.44 -11.92
CA ARG A 290 -9.41 14.70 -12.64
C ARG A 290 -9.17 15.91 -11.74
N ARG A 291 -9.74 15.93 -10.53
CA ARG A 291 -9.55 17.02 -9.55
C ARG A 291 -8.07 17.16 -9.17
N MET A 292 -7.41 16.05 -8.85
CA MET A 292 -5.99 16.00 -8.56
C MET A 292 -5.12 16.58 -9.69
N ARG A 293 -5.40 16.23 -10.95
CA ARG A 293 -4.64 16.79 -12.10
C ARG A 293 -4.78 18.31 -12.20
N VAL A 294 -5.95 18.85 -11.86
CA VAL A 294 -6.17 20.30 -11.81
C VAL A 294 -5.39 20.92 -10.64
N ASP A 295 -5.48 20.32 -9.46
CA ASP A 295 -4.81 20.82 -8.24
C ASP A 295 -3.28 20.80 -8.37
N ILE A 296 -2.68 19.74 -8.93
CA ILE A 296 -1.24 19.64 -9.17
C ILE A 296 -0.74 20.72 -10.14
N ARG A 297 -1.52 21.00 -11.19
CA ARG A 297 -1.20 22.08 -12.14
C ARG A 297 -1.32 23.46 -11.49
N ALA A 298 -2.27 23.64 -10.57
CA ALA A 298 -2.48 24.89 -9.86
C ALA A 298 -1.47 25.14 -8.72
N SER A 299 -0.96 24.07 -8.10
CA SER A 299 -0.06 24.12 -6.93
C SER A 299 1.44 24.11 -7.27
N ASN A 300 1.80 24.34 -8.54
CA ASN A 300 3.18 24.22 -9.04
C ASN A 300 3.87 22.89 -8.64
N GLY A 301 3.10 21.81 -8.51
CA GLY A 301 3.62 20.48 -8.18
C GLY A 301 4.14 20.33 -6.75
N THR A 302 3.70 21.10 -5.75
CA THR A 302 4.17 20.91 -4.37
C THR A 302 3.73 19.56 -3.79
N ALA A 303 4.61 18.55 -3.92
CA ALA A 303 4.58 17.18 -3.42
C ALA A 303 3.70 16.15 -4.19
N PRO A 304 4.16 14.88 -4.34
CA PRO A 304 3.39 13.78 -4.88
C PRO A 304 2.38 13.28 -3.85
N GLY A 305 1.12 13.64 -4.09
CA GLY A 305 -0.06 13.03 -3.48
C GLY A 305 -0.47 13.68 -2.15
N SER A 306 -1.62 14.36 -2.14
CA SER A 306 -2.36 14.58 -0.90
C SER A 306 -2.62 13.23 -0.21
N GLY A 307 -2.80 13.23 1.11
CA GLY A 307 -3.00 11.98 1.86
C GLY A 307 -4.13 11.11 1.31
N THR A 308 -5.17 11.74 0.76
CA THR A 308 -6.26 11.07 0.02
C THR A 308 -5.78 10.21 -1.15
N ILE A 309 -4.82 10.71 -1.94
CA ILE A 309 -4.32 9.98 -3.12
C ILE A 309 -3.50 8.78 -2.67
N ILE A 310 -2.68 8.95 -1.64
CA ILE A 310 -1.92 7.86 -1.04
C ILE A 310 -2.87 6.73 -0.62
N GLN A 311 -3.91 7.08 0.14
CA GLN A 311 -4.96 6.16 0.59
C GLN A 311 -5.69 5.49 -0.58
N LEU A 312 -6.15 6.27 -1.57
CA LEU A 312 -6.92 5.75 -2.70
C LEU A 312 -6.13 4.73 -3.52
N THR A 313 -4.85 5.00 -3.77
CA THR A 313 -4.01 4.10 -4.57
C THR A 313 -3.77 2.77 -3.87
N HIS A 314 -3.55 2.79 -2.56
CA HIS A 314 -3.45 1.58 -1.73
C HIS A 314 -4.78 0.82 -1.68
N GLU A 315 -5.89 1.52 -1.44
CA GLU A 315 -7.22 0.92 -1.37
C GLU A 315 -7.60 0.23 -2.68
N SER A 316 -7.31 0.87 -3.82
CA SER A 316 -7.63 0.30 -5.14
C SER A 316 -6.81 -0.96 -5.45
N ALA A 317 -5.54 -0.99 -5.05
CA ALA A 317 -4.71 -2.17 -5.18
C ALA A 317 -5.17 -3.32 -4.25
N LEU A 318 -5.62 -3.00 -3.03
CA LEU A 318 -6.24 -3.99 -2.14
C LEU A 318 -7.56 -4.54 -2.69
N LEU A 319 -8.40 -3.68 -3.26
CA LEU A 319 -9.66 -4.11 -3.90
C LEU A 319 -9.42 -5.04 -5.08
N ALA A 320 -8.37 -4.82 -5.88
CA ALA A 320 -7.99 -5.71 -6.97
C ALA A 320 -7.71 -7.15 -6.51
N ASN A 321 -7.33 -7.36 -5.25
CA ASN A 321 -7.13 -8.70 -4.68
C ASN A 321 -8.44 -9.47 -4.44
N ARG A 322 -9.57 -8.76 -4.29
CA ARG A 322 -10.88 -9.37 -3.99
C ARG A 322 -11.84 -9.26 -5.16
N ASN A 323 -11.58 -8.34 -6.08
CA ASN A 323 -12.40 -8.07 -7.22
C ASN A 323 -11.52 -7.82 -8.46
N PRO A 324 -11.39 -8.83 -9.35
CA PRO A 324 -10.56 -8.75 -10.56
C PRO A 324 -10.89 -7.57 -11.48
N ALA A 325 -12.11 -7.01 -11.39
CA ALA A 325 -12.49 -5.84 -12.17
C ALA A 325 -11.67 -4.57 -11.86
N PHE A 326 -10.96 -4.55 -10.73
CA PHE A 326 -10.06 -3.46 -10.34
C PHE A 326 -8.62 -3.67 -10.80
N LEU A 327 -8.26 -4.83 -11.34
CA LEU A 327 -6.90 -5.11 -11.83
C LEU A 327 -6.43 -4.08 -12.87
N PRO A 328 -7.21 -3.71 -13.91
CA PRO A 328 -6.78 -2.70 -14.87
C PRO A 328 -6.40 -1.37 -14.22
N PHE A 329 -7.13 -0.97 -13.17
CA PHE A 329 -6.87 0.26 -12.44
C PHE A 329 -5.63 0.17 -11.55
N ALA A 330 -5.45 -0.94 -10.82
CA ALA A 330 -4.25 -1.19 -10.04
C ALA A 330 -2.98 -1.19 -10.94
N ILE A 331 -3.08 -1.78 -12.13
CA ILE A 331 -2.01 -1.77 -13.14
C ILE A 331 -1.73 -0.33 -13.60
N ASP A 332 -2.76 0.46 -13.96
CA ASP A 332 -2.57 1.84 -14.42
C ASP A 332 -1.91 2.72 -13.34
N MET A 333 -2.42 2.63 -12.11
CA MET A 333 -1.89 3.37 -10.96
C MET A 333 -0.43 3.06 -10.69
N ARG A 334 -0.03 1.79 -10.81
CA ARG A 334 1.34 1.38 -10.52
C ARG A 334 2.29 1.65 -11.69
N ARG A 335 1.89 1.37 -12.93
CA ARG A 335 2.78 1.56 -14.09
C ARG A 335 3.09 3.04 -14.34
N ARG A 336 2.13 3.92 -14.04
CA ARG A 336 2.24 5.38 -14.24
C ARG A 336 2.75 6.13 -13.02
N ARG A 337 3.28 5.41 -12.02
CA ARG A 337 3.87 6.05 -10.86
C ARG A 337 4.91 7.07 -11.31
N ALA A 338 4.88 8.27 -10.72
CA ALA A 338 5.66 9.45 -11.11
C ALA A 338 5.29 10.16 -12.45
N GLU A 339 4.35 9.67 -13.26
CA GLU A 339 4.06 10.25 -14.58
C GLU A 339 3.76 11.76 -14.52
N ASN A 340 3.02 12.24 -13.52
CA ASN A 340 2.66 13.66 -13.42
C ASN A 340 3.71 14.54 -12.71
N VAL A 341 4.74 13.95 -12.08
CA VAL A 341 5.72 14.66 -11.23
C VAL A 341 7.18 14.41 -11.63
N HIS A 342 7.42 13.61 -12.66
CA HIS A 342 8.76 13.13 -13.00
C HIS A 342 9.78 14.24 -13.29
N MET A 343 9.37 15.33 -13.95
CA MET A 343 10.27 16.45 -14.26
C MET A 343 10.77 17.12 -12.99
N GLN A 344 9.85 17.35 -12.05
CA GLN A 344 10.14 17.99 -10.78
C GLN A 344 11.01 17.10 -9.89
N VAL A 345 10.68 15.81 -9.80
CA VAL A 345 11.48 14.85 -9.03
C VAL A 345 12.88 14.72 -9.62
N ALA A 346 13.03 14.68 -10.94
CA ALA A 346 14.35 14.68 -11.59
C ALA A 346 15.18 15.92 -11.23
N GLN A 347 14.55 17.10 -11.20
CA GLN A 347 15.20 18.33 -10.74
C GLN A 347 15.61 18.27 -9.26
N TRP A 348 14.75 17.77 -8.38
CA TRP A 348 15.05 17.65 -6.95
C TRP A 348 16.24 16.76 -6.65
N ILE A 349 16.43 15.68 -7.41
CA ILE A 349 17.54 14.76 -7.23
C ILE A 349 18.75 15.08 -8.11
N GLY A 350 18.69 16.17 -8.88
CA GLY A 350 19.82 16.67 -9.67
C GLY A 350 20.17 15.82 -10.88
N VAL A 351 19.22 15.09 -11.47
CA VAL A 351 19.43 14.30 -12.70
C VAL A 351 18.78 14.97 -13.92
N PRO A 352 19.34 14.84 -15.14
CA PRO A 352 18.68 15.33 -16.34
C PRO A 352 17.29 14.71 -16.51
N VAL A 353 16.31 15.52 -16.92
CA VAL A 353 14.94 15.06 -17.19
C VAL A 353 14.97 13.89 -18.18
N ASP A 354 14.18 12.86 -17.90
CA ASP A 354 14.04 11.62 -18.67
C ASP A 354 15.29 10.73 -18.80
N SER A 355 16.43 11.13 -18.22
CA SER A 355 17.64 10.29 -18.23
C SER A 355 17.51 9.03 -17.37
N ASP A 356 16.73 9.09 -16.28
CA ASP A 356 16.61 8.03 -15.28
C ASP A 356 15.16 7.86 -14.77
N ARG A 357 14.27 7.49 -15.70
CA ARG A 357 12.84 7.27 -15.41
C ARG A 357 12.61 6.26 -14.29
N ALA A 358 13.43 5.22 -14.23
CA ALA A 358 13.33 4.17 -13.22
C ALA A 358 13.64 4.70 -11.81
N ARG A 359 14.68 5.52 -11.64
CA ARG A 359 15.03 6.10 -10.35
C ARG A 359 13.97 7.09 -9.89
N VAL A 360 13.52 7.96 -10.80
CA VAL A 360 12.42 8.91 -10.52
C VAL A 360 11.16 8.17 -10.08
N GLN A 361 10.79 7.09 -10.79
CA GLN A 361 9.64 6.28 -10.41
C GLN A 361 9.84 5.61 -9.04
N ALA A 362 11.00 5.04 -8.77
CA ALA A 362 11.32 4.38 -7.50
C ALA A 362 11.26 5.34 -6.31
N ILE A 363 11.73 6.57 -6.48
CA ILE A 363 11.70 7.60 -5.45
C ILE A 363 10.27 8.00 -5.14
N VAL A 364 9.42 8.19 -6.15
CA VAL A 364 7.99 8.49 -5.91
C VAL A 364 7.27 7.35 -5.18
N ILE A 365 7.62 6.08 -5.46
CA ILE A 365 7.10 4.93 -4.70
C ILE A 365 7.49 5.04 -3.23
N ALA A 366 8.78 5.25 -2.93
CA ALA A 366 9.26 5.43 -1.57
C ALA A 366 8.58 6.61 -0.87
N LEU A 367 8.44 7.75 -1.54
CA LEU A 367 7.78 8.95 -1.00
C LEU A 367 6.31 8.73 -0.65
N ILE A 368 5.58 7.99 -1.48
CA ILE A 368 4.17 7.69 -1.18
C ILE A 368 4.07 6.70 -0.01
N GLY A 369 4.97 5.71 0.08
CA GLY A 369 5.04 4.84 1.24
C GLY A 369 5.35 5.59 2.53
N HIS A 370 6.33 6.51 2.51
CA HIS A 370 6.62 7.37 3.65
C HIS A 370 5.45 8.30 4.00
N GLY A 371 4.76 8.84 2.99
CA GLY A 371 3.55 9.63 3.21
C GLY A 371 2.44 8.81 3.89
N LEU A 372 2.28 7.53 3.54
CA LEU A 372 1.35 6.64 4.24
C LEU A 372 1.77 6.46 5.71
N GLU A 373 3.05 6.26 5.98
CA GLU A 373 3.59 6.13 7.33
C GLU A 373 3.30 7.38 8.18
N ILE A 374 3.49 8.58 7.62
CA ILE A 374 3.17 9.84 8.31
C ILE A 374 1.68 9.89 8.69
N LEU A 375 0.79 9.56 7.75
CA LEU A 375 -0.65 9.53 8.02
C LEU A 375 -1.01 8.52 9.11
N VAL A 376 -0.41 7.32 9.08
CA VAL A 376 -0.61 6.27 10.09
C VAL A 376 -0.21 6.73 11.50
N ARG A 377 0.83 7.56 11.60
CA ARG A 377 1.30 8.10 12.89
C ARG A 377 0.49 9.31 13.38
N GLY A 378 -0.47 9.81 12.59
CA GLY A 378 -1.22 11.03 12.92
C GLY A 378 -0.37 12.31 12.95
N ALA A 379 0.85 12.26 12.41
CA ALA A 379 1.72 13.42 12.33
C ALA A 379 1.23 14.35 11.21
N LEU A 380 1.32 15.67 11.43
CA LEU A 380 1.22 16.63 10.33
C LEU A 380 2.32 16.29 9.33
N ALA A 381 1.99 16.20 8.04
CA ALA A 381 2.94 15.92 6.97
C ALA A 381 4.19 16.80 7.13
N GLU A 382 5.29 16.25 7.64
CA GLU A 382 6.56 16.95 7.57
C GLU A 382 6.95 17.00 6.10
N PRO A 383 7.40 18.16 5.61
CA PRO A 383 7.68 18.33 4.20
C PRO A 383 8.84 17.40 3.83
N PHE A 384 8.55 16.43 2.95
CA PHE A 384 9.25 15.94 1.75
C PHE A 384 10.80 16.02 1.61
N VAL A 385 11.46 16.92 2.32
CA VAL A 385 12.83 17.40 2.13
C VAL A 385 13.86 16.41 2.69
N ASP A 386 13.58 15.67 3.77
CA ASP A 386 14.61 14.82 4.39
C ASP A 386 14.87 13.50 3.66
N MET A 387 13.84 12.86 3.11
CA MET A 387 14.04 11.62 2.33
C MET A 387 14.54 11.90 0.91
N SER A 388 14.19 13.05 0.30
CA SER A 388 14.71 13.43 -1.01
C SER A 388 16.21 13.74 -0.99
N ARG A 389 16.73 14.25 0.14
CA ARG A 389 18.17 14.50 0.36
C ARG A 389 19.05 13.26 0.22
N TYR A 390 18.55 12.07 0.58
CA TYR A 390 19.29 10.82 0.37
C TYR A 390 19.48 10.49 -1.13
N PHE A 391 18.51 10.87 -1.96
CA PHE A 391 18.54 10.58 -3.40
C PHE A 391 19.25 11.66 -4.21
N SER A 392 19.40 12.87 -3.67
CA SER A 392 20.26 13.90 -4.24
C SER A 392 21.71 13.62 -3.85
N GLY A 393 22.60 13.42 -4.82
CA GLY A 393 24.05 13.30 -4.57
C GLY A 393 24.73 14.57 -4.04
N TYR A 394 23.96 15.53 -3.50
CA TYR A 394 24.43 16.80 -2.97
C TYR A 394 24.33 16.81 -1.44
N GLU A 395 25.42 16.47 -0.76
CA GLU A 395 25.66 17.01 0.58
C GLU A 395 25.87 18.52 0.41
N HIS A 396 24.89 19.34 0.82
CA HIS A 396 25.21 20.74 1.09
C HIS A 396 26.06 20.76 2.36
N SER A 397 27.39 20.72 2.18
CA SER A 397 28.32 21.18 3.20
C SER A 397 27.84 22.54 3.68
N SER A 398 27.59 22.63 4.99
CA SER A 398 27.19 23.87 5.68
C SER A 398 28.25 24.95 5.54
#